data_AF-A0A819D5V3-F1
#
_entry.id   AF-A0A819D5V3-F1
#
_cell.length_a   1.000
_cell.length_b   1.000
_cell.length_c   1.000
_cell.angle_alpha   90.00
_cell.angle_beta   90.00
_cell.angle_gamma   90.00
#
_symmetry.space_group_name_H-M   'P 1'
#
loop_
_entity.id
_entity.type
_entity.pdbx_description
1 polymer ?
#
loop_
_entity_poly.entity_id
_entity_poly.type
_entity_poly.pdbx_seq_one_letter_code
_entity_poly.pdbx_strand_id
1 'polypeptide(L)'
;MHSSNHNDEQAKDKLDAIHKQINKTTNESLESTRRTVGLVIESQEAGTHTMTMLHEQGEHLNRVEDGLGNIHAEMTEAEKNLTNLQKCCGLCVLPWKRTHRTYGSFEKRNKTYSSEKSPIKTIEPRHRKAADDGMPKTGYITRITNDGREIEMDNNLQVVGNHLDNLKNIAVDMGHTLIHQNEQIQHITDKTNVGIERIDAANVEAKDLLRNS
;
A
#
# COMPACT_ATOMS: atom_id res chain seq x y z
N MET A 1 -2.82 -34.74 69.64
CA MET A 1 -1.55 -34.15 69.16
C MET A 1 -1.17 -34.58 67.74
N HIS A 2 -1.67 -35.70 67.19
CA HIS A 2 -1.35 -36.12 65.81
C HIS A 2 -2.11 -35.36 64.68
N SER A 3 -3.31 -34.82 64.94
CA SER A 3 -4.10 -34.13 63.90
C SER A 3 -3.60 -32.73 63.52
N SER A 4 -2.82 -32.06 64.37
CA SER A 4 -2.29 -30.72 64.06
C SER A 4 -1.12 -30.78 63.07
N ASN A 5 -0.26 -31.78 63.17
CA ASN A 5 0.85 -31.97 62.22
C ASN A 5 0.37 -32.30 60.80
N HIS A 6 -0.72 -33.05 60.65
CA HIS A 6 -1.23 -33.43 59.32
C HIS A 6 -1.84 -32.25 58.56
N ASN A 7 -2.47 -31.31 59.27
CA ASN A 7 -3.04 -30.10 58.66
C ASN A 7 -1.94 -29.11 58.23
N ASP A 8 -0.87 -29.00 59.00
CA ASP A 8 0.28 -28.13 58.67
C ASP A 8 1.08 -28.67 57.48
N GLU A 9 1.19 -30.00 57.35
CA GLU A 9 1.83 -30.65 56.21
C GLU A 9 1.01 -30.50 54.93
N GLN A 10 -0.32 -30.69 54.99
CA GLN A 10 -1.20 -30.40 53.87
C GLN A 10 -1.20 -28.91 53.44
N ALA A 11 -1.03 -27.98 54.39
CA ALA A 11 -0.94 -26.56 54.08
C ALA A 11 0.36 -26.20 53.36
N LYS A 12 1.49 -26.82 53.76
CA LYS A 12 2.79 -26.67 53.10
C LYS A 12 2.75 -27.22 51.67
N ASP A 13 2.19 -28.42 51.47
CA ASP A 13 2.07 -29.03 50.15
C ASP A 13 1.26 -28.17 49.17
N LYS A 14 0.16 -27.57 49.65
CA LYS A 14 -0.67 -26.66 48.83
C LYS A 14 0.09 -25.39 48.46
N LEU A 15 0.86 -24.83 49.39
CA LEU A 15 1.65 -23.62 49.16
C LEU A 15 2.78 -23.89 48.15
N ASP A 16 3.45 -25.03 48.25
CA ASP A 16 4.46 -25.47 47.29
C ASP A 16 3.86 -25.74 45.91
N ALA A 17 2.67 -26.34 45.83
CA ALA A 17 1.94 -26.53 44.58
C ALA A 17 1.61 -25.19 43.90
N ILE A 18 1.15 -24.19 44.67
CA ILE A 18 0.86 -22.84 44.17
C ILE A 18 2.15 -22.18 43.66
N HIS A 19 3.24 -22.22 44.43
CA HIS A 19 4.52 -21.66 43.99
C HIS A 19 5.05 -22.31 42.72
N LYS A 20 4.89 -23.63 42.58
CA LYS A 20 5.27 -24.35 41.36
C LYS A 20 4.43 -23.90 40.17
N GLN A 21 3.13 -23.69 40.36
CA GLN A 21 2.24 -23.20 39.30
C GLN A 21 2.59 -21.77 38.89
N ILE A 22 2.84 -20.86 39.84
CA ILE A 22 3.25 -19.47 39.56
C ILE A 22 4.52 -19.47 38.71
N ASN A 23 5.56 -20.20 39.15
CA ASN A 23 6.82 -20.27 38.42
C ASN A 23 6.67 -20.83 37.00
N LYS A 24 5.81 -21.84 36.83
CA LYS A 24 5.48 -22.40 35.52
C LYS A 24 4.88 -21.32 34.61
N THR A 25 3.83 -20.63 35.07
CA THR A 25 3.16 -19.58 34.29
C THR A 25 4.09 -18.39 33.99
N THR A 26 4.94 -17.98 34.92
CA THR A 26 5.93 -16.91 34.68
C THR A 26 6.94 -17.31 33.59
N ASN A 27 7.44 -18.55 33.62
CA ASN A 27 8.37 -19.03 32.59
C ASN A 27 7.71 -19.11 31.22
N GLU A 28 6.49 -19.67 31.14
CA GLU A 28 5.71 -19.75 29.90
C GLU A 28 5.42 -18.35 29.33
N SER A 29 5.10 -17.38 30.20
CA SER A 29 4.85 -15.99 29.80
C SER A 29 6.13 -15.32 29.27
N LEU A 30 7.27 -15.54 29.93
CA LEU A 30 8.56 -15.03 29.47
C LEU A 30 8.91 -15.58 28.09
N GLU A 31 8.81 -16.89 27.88
CA GLU A 31 9.03 -17.52 26.57
C GLU A 31 8.07 -16.98 25.50
N SER A 32 6.81 -16.72 25.88
CA SER A 32 5.85 -16.06 24.98
C SER A 32 6.32 -14.66 24.57
N THR A 33 6.83 -13.85 25.51
CA THR A 33 7.37 -12.51 25.18
C THR A 33 8.59 -12.59 24.26
N ARG A 34 9.50 -13.55 24.49
CA ARG A 34 10.66 -13.78 23.60
C ARG A 34 10.22 -14.13 22.18
N ARG A 35 9.24 -15.03 22.03
CA ARG A 35 8.68 -15.36 20.72
C ARG A 35 8.02 -14.15 20.07
N THR A 36 7.27 -13.37 20.84
CA THR A 36 6.60 -12.17 20.36
C THR A 36 7.60 -11.14 19.83
N VAL A 37 8.72 -10.91 20.54
CA VAL A 37 9.81 -10.04 20.06
C VAL A 37 10.33 -10.50 18.69
N GLY A 38 10.60 -11.81 18.53
CA GLY A 38 11.04 -12.34 17.24
C GLY A 38 10.02 -12.09 16.12
N LEU A 39 8.75 -12.38 16.39
CA LEU A 39 7.66 -12.20 15.42
C LEU A 39 7.47 -10.73 14.99
N VAL A 40 7.55 -9.77 15.91
CA VAL A 40 7.38 -8.35 15.54
C VAL A 40 8.58 -7.80 14.77
N ILE A 41 9.80 -8.26 15.05
CA ILE A 41 10.99 -7.91 14.28
C ILE A 41 10.86 -8.43 12.85
N GLU A 42 10.53 -9.72 12.70
CA GLU A 42 10.32 -10.35 11.39
C GLU A 42 9.18 -9.66 10.62
N SER A 43 8.07 -9.33 11.30
CA SER A 43 6.95 -8.60 10.70
C SER A 43 7.37 -7.20 10.23
N GLN A 44 8.23 -6.50 10.98
CA GLN A 44 8.71 -5.17 10.60
C GLN A 44 9.61 -5.23 9.38
N GLU A 45 10.49 -6.24 9.29
CA GLU A 45 11.33 -6.48 8.12
C GLU A 45 10.49 -6.79 6.87
N ALA A 46 9.52 -7.71 6.98
CA ALA A 46 8.59 -8.03 5.90
C ALA A 46 7.75 -6.81 5.47
N GLY A 47 7.29 -6.00 6.43
CA GLY A 47 6.59 -4.75 6.16
C GLY A 47 7.46 -3.72 5.44
N THR A 48 8.73 -3.58 5.83
CA THR A 48 9.68 -2.68 5.17
C THR A 48 9.95 -3.12 3.74
N HIS A 49 10.17 -4.42 3.52
CA HIS A 49 10.35 -4.98 2.18
C HIS A 49 9.11 -4.75 1.30
N THR A 50 7.91 -4.96 1.84
CA THR A 50 6.65 -4.71 1.15
C THR A 50 6.51 -3.24 0.75
N MET A 51 6.91 -2.32 1.63
CA MET A 51 6.87 -0.88 1.33
C MET A 51 7.81 -0.51 0.17
N THR A 52 9.01 -1.10 0.12
CA THR A 52 9.92 -0.93 -1.03
C THR A 52 9.29 -1.44 -2.32
N MET A 53 8.67 -2.63 -2.29
CA MET A 53 7.98 -3.19 -3.45
C MET A 53 6.82 -2.30 -3.92
N LEU A 54 6.03 -1.73 -2.99
CA LEU A 54 4.97 -0.79 -3.34
C LEU A 54 5.54 0.48 -3.98
N HIS A 55 6.67 1.00 -3.50
CA HIS A 55 7.32 2.14 -4.13
C HIS A 55 7.75 1.83 -5.56
N GLU A 56 8.42 0.70 -5.80
CA GLU A 56 8.81 0.26 -7.13
C GLU A 56 7.60 0.11 -8.06
N GLN A 57 6.51 -0.51 -7.58
CA GLN A 57 5.26 -0.63 -8.32
C GLN A 57 4.66 0.74 -8.69
N GLY A 58 4.72 1.72 -7.79
CA GLY A 58 4.31 3.10 -8.08
C GLY A 58 5.10 3.72 -9.23
N GLU A 59 6.42 3.52 -9.25
CA GLU A 59 7.26 3.98 -10.36
C GLU A 59 6.95 3.26 -11.68
N HIS A 60 6.56 1.99 -11.63
CA HIS A 60 6.06 1.27 -12.81
C HIS A 60 4.74 1.88 -13.33
N LEU A 61 3.80 2.21 -12.45
CA LEU A 61 2.54 2.86 -12.84
C LEU A 61 2.79 4.23 -13.47
N ASN A 62 3.71 5.03 -12.94
CA ASN A 62 4.12 6.31 -13.53
C ASN A 62 4.63 6.13 -14.97
N ARG A 63 5.51 5.15 -15.21
CA ARG A 63 6.02 4.85 -16.55
C ARG A 63 4.91 4.42 -17.51
N VAL A 64 3.95 3.61 -17.04
CA VAL A 64 2.80 3.19 -17.85
C VAL A 64 1.93 4.38 -18.22
N GLU A 65 1.63 5.24 -17.24
CA GLU A 65 0.80 6.42 -17.46
C GLU A 65 1.43 7.41 -18.46
N ASP A 66 2.75 7.66 -18.34
CA ASP A 66 3.48 8.49 -19.28
C ASP A 66 3.53 7.86 -20.69
N GLY A 67 3.73 6.55 -20.79
CA GLY A 67 3.66 5.82 -22.05
C GLY A 67 2.31 5.94 -22.74
N LEU A 68 1.20 5.84 -21.98
CA LEU A 68 -0.14 6.09 -22.50
C LEU A 68 -0.34 7.53 -22.96
N GLY A 69 0.27 8.50 -22.26
CA GLY A 69 0.30 9.89 -22.69
C GLY A 69 0.94 10.08 -24.07
N ASN A 70 2.07 9.41 -24.32
CA ASN A 70 2.74 9.43 -25.62
C ASN A 70 1.90 8.78 -26.72
N ILE A 71 1.32 7.60 -26.46
CA ILE A 71 0.41 6.93 -27.41
C ILE A 71 -0.76 7.85 -27.76
N HIS A 72 -1.34 8.54 -26.78
CA HIS A 72 -2.43 9.48 -27.04
C HIS A 72 -1.99 10.66 -27.92
N ALA A 73 -0.77 11.15 -27.76
CA ALA A 73 -0.20 12.21 -28.61
C ALA A 73 0.02 11.70 -30.04
N GLU A 74 0.65 10.54 -30.20
CA GLU A 74 0.89 9.89 -31.50
C GLU A 74 -0.43 9.60 -32.24
N MET A 75 -1.44 9.07 -31.55
CA MET A 75 -2.77 8.86 -32.12
C MET A 75 -3.41 10.16 -32.60
N THR A 76 -3.18 11.27 -31.90
CA THR A 76 -3.69 12.60 -32.32
C THR A 76 -3.06 13.05 -33.62
N GLU A 77 -1.78 12.74 -33.83
CA GLU A 77 -1.07 13.04 -35.07
C GLU A 77 -1.49 12.09 -36.20
N ALA A 78 -1.61 10.79 -35.93
CA ALA A 78 -2.08 9.80 -36.89
C ALA A 78 -3.48 10.15 -37.45
N GLU A 79 -4.42 10.52 -36.58
CA GLU A 79 -5.76 10.96 -36.99
C GLU A 79 -5.74 12.22 -37.88
N LYS A 80 -4.84 13.20 -37.60
CA LYS A 80 -4.66 14.37 -38.47
C LYS A 80 -4.14 13.97 -39.84
N ASN A 81 -3.20 13.04 -39.89
CA ASN A 81 -2.64 12.55 -41.15
C ASN A 81 -3.68 11.79 -41.97
N LEU A 82 -4.51 10.94 -41.35
CA LEU A 82 -5.64 10.28 -42.02
C LEU A 82 -6.65 11.30 -42.58
N THR A 83 -7.01 12.32 -41.78
CA THR A 83 -7.89 13.41 -42.23
C THR A 83 -7.30 14.18 -43.42
N ASN A 84 -5.98 14.38 -43.45
CA ASN A 84 -5.29 15.05 -44.55
C ASN A 84 -5.23 14.16 -45.80
N LEU A 85 -5.03 12.85 -45.65
CA LEU A 85 -5.09 11.89 -46.75
C LEU A 85 -6.50 11.82 -47.36
N GLN A 86 -7.56 11.90 -46.55
CA GLN A 86 -8.93 12.03 -47.04
C GLN A 86 -9.13 13.29 -47.90
N LYS A 87 -8.38 14.36 -47.63
CA LYS A 87 -8.40 15.61 -48.42
C LYS A 87 -7.46 15.59 -49.63
N CYS A 88 -6.56 14.61 -49.73
CA CYS A 88 -5.59 14.48 -50.82
C CYS A 88 -6.12 13.58 -51.94
N CYS A 89 -7.12 14.10 -52.65
CA CYS A 89 -7.42 13.81 -54.05
C CYS A 89 -7.65 15.14 -54.78
N GLY A 90 -6.59 15.94 -54.87
CA GLY A 90 -6.29 16.84 -55.99
C GLY A 90 -7.11 18.10 -56.27
N LEU A 91 -8.43 18.17 -56.10
CA LEU A 91 -9.17 19.40 -56.49
C LEU A 91 -10.63 19.56 -56.03
N CYS A 92 -11.21 18.66 -55.24
CA CYS A 92 -12.63 18.76 -54.88
C CYS A 92 -12.87 18.43 -53.41
N VAL A 93 -13.25 19.44 -52.61
CA VAL A 93 -13.93 19.20 -51.33
C VAL A 93 -15.31 18.67 -51.69
N LEU A 94 -15.53 17.35 -51.60
CA LEU A 94 -16.86 16.75 -51.76
C LEU A 94 -17.81 17.35 -50.71
N PRO A 95 -18.73 18.26 -51.06
CA PRO A 95 -19.57 18.98 -50.09
C PRO A 95 -20.56 18.05 -49.38
N TRP A 96 -20.67 16.81 -49.86
CA TRP A 96 -21.69 15.84 -49.48
C TRP A 96 -21.21 14.76 -48.50
N LYS A 97 -19.94 14.79 -48.07
CA LYS A 97 -19.42 13.93 -46.97
C LYS A 97 -18.86 14.75 -45.82
N ARG A 98 -19.65 15.69 -45.28
CA ARG A 98 -19.45 16.18 -43.91
C ARG A 98 -19.80 15.04 -42.96
N THR A 99 -18.89 14.09 -42.78
CA THR A 99 -19.00 13.10 -41.72
C THR A 99 -18.91 13.84 -40.38
N HIS A 100 -19.78 13.47 -39.46
CA HIS A 100 -19.85 14.01 -38.11
C HIS A 100 -18.44 13.99 -37.48
N ARG A 101 -17.92 15.15 -37.08
CA ARG A 101 -16.61 15.24 -36.42
C ARG A 101 -16.68 14.57 -35.05
N THR A 102 -16.33 13.29 -34.98
CA THR A 102 -16.07 12.57 -33.72
C THR A 102 -14.80 13.07 -33.03
N TYR A 103 -13.87 13.64 -33.80
CA TYR A 103 -12.57 14.15 -33.35
C TYR A 103 -12.62 15.16 -32.19
N GLY A 104 -13.54 16.15 -32.26
CA GLY A 104 -13.64 17.19 -31.23
C GLY A 104 -14.16 16.68 -29.88
N SER A 105 -14.72 15.48 -29.83
CA SER A 105 -15.19 14.85 -28.59
C SER A 105 -14.07 14.16 -27.83
N PHE A 106 -13.09 13.57 -28.53
CA PHE A 106 -11.95 12.86 -27.92
C PHE A 106 -10.90 13.84 -27.38
N GLU A 107 -10.61 14.93 -28.11
CA GLU A 107 -9.65 15.96 -27.69
C GLU A 107 -10.10 16.68 -26.41
N LYS A 108 -11.41 16.90 -26.24
CA LYS A 108 -12.00 17.44 -25.00
C LYS A 108 -11.87 16.47 -23.83
N ARG A 109 -12.10 15.17 -24.05
CA ARG A 109 -11.95 14.13 -23.03
C ARG A 109 -10.50 14.04 -22.55
N ASN A 110 -9.54 14.04 -23.47
CA ASN A 110 -8.10 13.97 -23.17
C ASN A 110 -7.60 15.18 -22.32
N LYS A 111 -8.11 16.39 -22.60
CA LYS A 111 -7.78 17.59 -21.81
C LYS A 111 -8.29 17.54 -20.37
N THR A 112 -9.45 16.93 -20.14
CA THR A 112 -9.97 16.71 -18.78
C THR A 112 -9.03 15.80 -17.97
N TYR A 113 -8.56 14.70 -18.55
CA TYR A 113 -7.67 13.75 -17.87
C TYR A 113 -6.23 14.28 -17.66
N SER A 114 -5.73 15.16 -18.52
CA SER A 114 -4.40 15.77 -18.35
C SER A 114 -4.32 16.86 -17.27
N SER A 115 -5.46 17.45 -16.86
CA SER A 115 -5.48 18.56 -15.90
C SER A 115 -5.36 18.09 -14.43
N GLU A 116 -5.51 16.79 -14.17
CA GLU A 116 -5.55 16.22 -12.82
C GLU A 116 -4.23 15.51 -12.44
N LYS A 117 -3.08 16.03 -12.88
CA LYS A 117 -1.79 15.60 -12.33
C LYS A 117 -1.67 16.09 -10.88
N SER A 118 -2.27 15.35 -9.95
CA SER A 118 -1.98 15.50 -8.53
C SER A 118 -0.51 15.16 -8.31
N PRO A 119 0.29 16.08 -7.73
CA PRO A 119 1.70 15.80 -7.50
C PRO A 119 1.81 14.66 -6.50
N ILE A 120 2.41 13.56 -6.93
CA ILE A 120 2.87 12.47 -6.08
C ILE A 120 3.82 13.09 -5.08
N LYS A 121 3.35 13.29 -3.85
CA LYS A 121 4.23 13.68 -2.75
C LYS A 121 5.01 12.44 -2.38
N THR A 122 6.28 12.38 -2.78
CA THR A 122 7.25 11.45 -2.21
C THR A 122 7.17 11.58 -0.69
N ILE A 123 6.57 10.59 -0.03
CA ILE A 123 6.50 10.55 1.43
C ILE A 123 7.86 10.04 1.86
N GLU A 124 8.79 10.96 2.15
CA GLU A 124 10.00 10.61 2.88
C GLU A 124 9.62 9.96 4.22
N PRO A 125 10.33 8.90 4.66
CA PRO A 125 10.05 8.22 5.91
C PRO A 125 10.25 9.22 7.06
N ARG A 126 9.14 9.80 7.53
CA ARG A 126 9.16 10.72 8.66
C ARG A 126 9.33 9.89 9.93
N HIS A 127 10.57 9.79 10.39
CA HIS A 127 10.87 9.49 11.79
C HIS A 127 10.29 10.60 12.67
N ARG A 128 8.99 10.49 13.02
CA ARG A 128 8.40 11.28 14.08
C ARG A 128 8.92 10.74 15.40
N LYS A 129 9.83 11.47 16.04
CA LYS A 129 10.18 11.23 17.43
C LYS A 129 8.89 11.35 18.25
N ALA A 130 8.50 10.28 18.92
CA ALA A 130 7.38 10.28 19.83
C ALA A 130 7.60 11.37 20.90
N ALA A 131 6.58 12.20 21.10
CA ALA A 131 6.54 13.12 22.22
C ALA A 131 6.47 12.28 23.50
N ASP A 132 7.47 12.43 24.36
CA ASP A 132 7.54 11.87 25.71
C ASP A 132 6.49 12.61 26.55
N ASP A 133 5.29 12.04 26.65
CA ASP A 133 4.23 12.53 27.52
C ASP A 133 4.32 11.76 28.85
N GLY A 134 4.57 12.52 29.92
CA GLY A 134 5.07 12.05 31.21
C GLY A 134 4.08 11.22 32.03
N MET A 135 3.91 9.94 31.68
CA MET A 135 3.21 8.95 32.50
C MET A 135 4.22 8.21 33.42
N PRO A 136 3.90 7.94 34.71
CA PRO A 136 4.83 7.24 35.58
C PRO A 136 5.04 5.82 35.05
N LYS A 137 6.28 5.49 34.68
CA LYS A 137 6.68 4.17 34.18
C LYS A 137 6.59 3.11 35.28
N THR A 138 5.37 2.70 35.61
CA THR A 138 5.13 1.32 36.01
C THR A 138 5.24 0.52 34.72
N GLY A 139 6.16 -0.45 34.67
CA GLY A 139 6.40 -1.28 33.50
C GLY A 139 5.12 -1.91 32.92
N TYR A 140 5.24 -2.52 31.75
CA TYR A 140 4.16 -3.24 31.06
C TYR A 140 3.56 -4.39 31.89
N ILE A 141 4.22 -4.76 33.00
CA ILE A 141 3.85 -5.87 33.86
C ILE A 141 3.89 -5.42 35.32
N THR A 142 2.90 -5.85 36.08
CA THR A 142 2.92 -5.73 37.55
C THR A 142 3.98 -6.66 38.13
N ARG A 143 4.96 -6.10 38.84
CA ARG A 143 6.03 -6.87 39.48
C ARG A 143 5.52 -7.52 40.76
N ILE A 144 5.65 -8.84 40.87
CA ILE A 144 5.18 -9.62 42.03
C ILE A 144 6.38 -10.15 42.79
N THR A 145 7.28 -10.87 42.10
CA THR A 145 8.51 -11.40 42.71
C THR A 145 9.69 -10.44 42.58
N ASN A 146 9.59 -9.47 41.66
CA ASN A 146 10.65 -8.53 41.30
C ASN A 146 11.96 -9.26 40.94
N ASP A 147 11.84 -10.43 40.32
CA ASP A 147 12.95 -11.25 39.88
C ASP A 147 13.43 -10.87 38.47
N GLY A 148 14.55 -11.46 38.05
CA GLY A 148 15.13 -11.18 36.73
C GLY A 148 14.21 -11.55 35.56
N ARG A 149 13.27 -12.50 35.73
CA ARG A 149 12.34 -12.91 34.66
C ARG A 149 11.29 -11.84 34.42
N GLU A 150 10.73 -11.27 35.47
CA GLU A 150 9.78 -10.16 35.36
C GLU A 150 10.42 -8.92 34.71
N ILE A 151 11.68 -8.63 35.04
CA ILE A 151 12.46 -7.54 34.42
C ILE A 151 12.69 -7.81 32.93
N GLU A 152 13.09 -9.03 32.57
CA GLU A 152 13.28 -9.39 31.16
C GLU A 152 11.97 -9.33 30.37
N MET A 153 10.88 -9.81 30.96
CA MET A 153 9.56 -9.78 30.35
C MET A 153 9.09 -8.34 30.11
N ASP A 154 9.32 -7.44 31.06
CA ASP A 154 9.00 -6.01 30.96
C ASP A 154 9.82 -5.33 29.83
N ASN A 155 11.12 -5.64 29.75
CA ASN A 155 11.99 -5.18 28.66
C ASN A 155 11.54 -5.71 27.29
N ASN A 156 11.19 -7.00 27.20
CA ASN A 156 10.69 -7.61 25.96
C ASN A 156 9.42 -6.90 25.48
N LEU A 157 8.47 -6.62 26.39
CA LEU A 157 7.24 -5.91 26.05
C LEU A 157 7.49 -4.45 25.64
N GLN A 158 8.49 -3.79 26.22
CA GLN A 158 8.92 -2.47 25.76
C GLN A 158 9.47 -2.50 24.34
N VAL A 159 10.30 -3.49 24.02
CA VAL A 159 10.81 -3.69 22.65
C VAL A 159 9.66 -3.96 21.69
N VAL A 160 8.70 -4.82 22.08
CA VAL A 160 7.49 -5.10 21.29
C VAL A 160 6.69 -3.83 21.04
N GLY A 161 6.46 -2.99 22.07
CA GLY A 161 5.75 -1.71 21.92
C GLY A 161 6.37 -0.81 20.86
N ASN A 162 7.70 -0.64 20.89
CA ASN A 162 8.42 0.17 19.91
C ASN A 162 8.27 -0.38 18.47
N HIS A 163 8.33 -1.71 18.29
CA HIS A 163 8.16 -2.34 16.97
C HIS A 163 6.72 -2.27 16.48
N LEU A 164 5.73 -2.38 17.38
CA LEU A 164 4.32 -2.20 17.05
C LEU A 164 4.02 -0.78 16.58
N ASP A 165 4.63 0.24 17.19
CA ASP A 165 4.52 1.62 16.73
C ASP A 165 5.11 1.81 15.33
N ASN A 166 6.26 1.20 15.05
CA ASN A 166 6.84 1.21 13.71
C ASN A 166 5.94 0.48 12.70
N LEU A 167 5.46 -0.72 13.04
CA LEU A 167 4.54 -1.50 12.22
C LEU A 167 3.26 -0.74 11.91
N LYS A 168 2.71 0.00 12.88
CA LYS A 168 1.57 0.88 12.68
C LYS A 168 1.87 1.97 11.64
N ASN A 169 3.04 2.61 11.71
CA ASN A 169 3.43 3.63 10.74
C ASN A 169 3.55 3.02 9.34
N ILE A 170 4.22 1.87 9.19
CA ILE A 170 4.31 1.14 7.90
C ILE A 170 2.91 0.81 7.39
N ALA A 171 2.00 0.31 8.23
CA ALA A 171 0.64 -0.03 7.82
C ALA A 171 -0.15 1.19 7.33
N VAL A 172 -0.01 2.35 7.98
CA VAL A 172 -0.65 3.60 7.54
C VAL A 172 -0.08 4.07 6.19
N ASP A 173 1.25 4.04 6.04
CA ASP A 173 1.92 4.49 4.81
C ASP A 173 1.62 3.56 3.62
N MET A 174 1.60 2.23 3.85
CA MET A 174 1.13 1.25 2.87
C MET A 174 -0.33 1.53 2.47
N GLY A 175 -1.20 1.81 3.45
CA GLY A 175 -2.61 2.13 3.18
C GLY A 175 -2.78 3.35 2.27
N HIS A 176 -2.08 4.45 2.53
CA HIS A 176 -2.10 5.62 1.66
C HIS A 176 -1.53 5.33 0.26
N THR A 177 -0.43 4.59 0.19
CA THR A 177 0.21 4.22 -1.09
C THR A 177 -0.74 3.40 -1.96
N LEU A 178 -1.43 2.41 -1.37
CA LEU A 178 -2.41 1.60 -2.08
C LEU A 178 -3.60 2.41 -2.59
N ILE A 179 -4.13 3.35 -1.78
CA ILE A 179 -5.23 4.23 -2.22
C ILE A 179 -4.79 5.04 -3.45
N HIS A 180 -3.62 5.69 -3.38
CA HIS A 180 -3.10 6.49 -4.48
C HIS A 180 -2.86 5.65 -5.75
N GLN A 181 -2.23 4.49 -5.60
CA GLN A 181 -1.97 3.60 -6.73
C GLN A 181 -3.26 3.06 -7.36
N ASN A 182 -4.28 2.76 -6.55
CA ASN A 182 -5.59 2.36 -7.05
C ASN A 182 -6.24 3.48 -7.87
N GLU A 183 -6.20 4.73 -7.40
CA GLU A 183 -6.68 5.89 -8.15
C GLU A 183 -5.93 6.05 -9.48
N GLN A 184 -4.59 5.92 -9.46
CA GLN A 184 -3.77 5.97 -10.67
C GLN A 184 -4.12 4.85 -11.67
N ILE A 185 -4.37 3.63 -11.20
CA ILE A 185 -4.79 2.50 -12.04
C ILE A 185 -6.12 2.79 -12.72
N GLN A 186 -7.08 3.43 -12.03
CA GLN A 186 -8.34 3.84 -12.65
C GLN A 186 -8.11 4.84 -13.78
N HIS A 187 -7.26 5.84 -13.56
CA HIS A 187 -6.90 6.81 -14.60
C HIS A 187 -6.20 6.18 -15.80
N ILE A 188 -5.26 5.26 -15.55
CA ILE A 188 -4.60 4.45 -16.58
C ILE A 188 -5.62 3.65 -17.37
N THR A 189 -6.60 3.04 -16.69
CA THR A 189 -7.65 2.23 -17.31
C THR A 189 -8.54 3.10 -18.20
N ASP A 190 -8.99 4.25 -17.72
CA ASP A 190 -9.78 5.21 -18.48
C ASP A 190 -9.03 5.71 -19.73
N LYS A 191 -7.77 6.13 -19.57
CA LYS A 191 -6.91 6.52 -20.69
C LYS A 191 -6.78 5.38 -21.69
N THR A 192 -6.50 4.16 -21.23
CA THR A 192 -6.34 2.99 -22.10
C THR A 192 -7.60 2.71 -22.90
N ASN A 193 -8.78 2.76 -22.27
CA ASN A 193 -10.07 2.56 -22.94
C ASN A 193 -10.30 3.61 -24.04
N VAL A 194 -10.01 4.88 -23.76
CA VAL A 194 -10.06 5.95 -24.77
C VAL A 194 -9.06 5.70 -25.89
N GLY A 195 -7.85 5.25 -25.57
CA GLY A 195 -6.82 4.89 -26.55
C GLY A 195 -7.29 3.78 -27.50
N ILE A 196 -7.90 2.72 -26.96
CA ILE A 196 -8.48 1.61 -27.74
C ILE A 196 -9.56 2.12 -28.68
N GLU A 197 -10.53 2.90 -28.19
CA GLU A 197 -11.59 3.50 -29.01
C GLU A 197 -11.03 4.31 -30.19
N ARG A 198 -9.96 5.08 -29.95
CA ARG A 198 -9.31 5.90 -30.97
C ARG A 198 -8.56 5.07 -32.01
N ILE A 199 -7.84 4.04 -31.56
CA ILE A 199 -7.12 3.11 -32.46
C ILE A 199 -8.12 2.38 -33.35
N ASP A 200 -9.22 1.88 -32.80
CA ASP A 200 -10.25 1.19 -33.58
C ASP A 200 -10.90 2.12 -34.61
N ALA A 201 -11.23 3.36 -34.22
CA ALA A 201 -11.78 4.36 -35.14
C ALA A 201 -10.80 4.69 -36.30
N ALA A 202 -9.53 4.95 -35.97
CA ALA A 202 -8.49 5.22 -36.96
C ALA A 202 -8.26 4.04 -37.92
N ASN A 203 -8.31 2.81 -37.39
CA ASN A 203 -8.19 1.59 -38.19
C ASN A 203 -9.36 1.42 -39.18
N VAL A 204 -10.59 1.74 -38.77
CA VAL A 204 -11.75 1.73 -39.66
C VAL A 204 -11.59 2.78 -40.77
N GLU A 205 -11.20 4.00 -40.41
CA GLU A 205 -10.98 5.09 -41.38
C GLU A 205 -9.89 4.75 -42.39
N ALA A 206 -8.76 4.21 -41.93
CA ALA A 206 -7.66 3.78 -42.81
C ALA A 206 -8.09 2.67 -43.77
N LYS A 207 -8.87 1.67 -43.29
CA LYS A 207 -9.42 0.61 -44.15
C LYS A 207 -10.38 1.17 -45.21
N ASP A 208 -11.23 2.11 -44.84
CA ASP A 208 -12.15 2.76 -45.78
C ASP A 208 -11.41 3.59 -46.84
N LEU A 209 -10.31 4.26 -46.47
CA LEU A 209 -9.44 4.95 -47.44
C LEU A 209 -8.81 3.98 -48.43
N LEU A 210 -8.29 2.83 -47.97
CA LEU A 210 -7.72 1.80 -48.85
C LEU A 210 -8.75 1.14 -49.76
N ARG A 211 -10.01 1.01 -49.32
CA ARG A 211 -11.09 0.46 -50.16
C ARG A 211 -11.56 1.47 -51.21
N ASN A 212 -11.44 2.76 -50.94
CA ASN A 212 -11.95 3.84 -51.80
C ASN A 212 -10.87 4.59 -52.59
N SER A 213 -9.59 4.24 -52.46
CA SER A 213 -8.48 4.71 -53.32
C SER A 213 -8.34 3.82 -54.55
#